data_AF-A0A1F6GRF8-F1
#
_entry.id   AF-A0A1F6GRF8-F1
#
_cell.length_a   1.000
_cell.length_b   1.000
_cell.length_c   1.000
_cell.angle_alpha   90.00
_cell.angle_beta   90.00
_cell.angle_gamma   90.00
#
_symmetry.space_group_name_H-M   'P 1'
#
loop_
_entity.id
_entity.type
_entity.pdbx_description
1 polymer ?
#
loop_
_entity_poly.entity_id
_entity_poly.type
_entity_poly.pdbx_seq_one_letter_code
_entity_poly.pdbx_strand_id
1 'polypeptide(L)'
;MKRIVFLLCLFCWTLPLAWAQDENLPAAQEPQTLELPVAEAKSPILELKEGYQIYPVDRLGNSLYHNKERIFSRQGFSIRGILPIKQGLMVWGQDAEEAKKMDFVEAEGQDGTLTALEGGCYKLQLKGGITRLYQLLPNGVISDLLPTSNTAGNLVYNGKDLVAFSHITGGQQIQSPEGKTLYQYSFKLHWVKLGKEDVVQLPKTYTGYSTELNLHWIKENQLQVTNGDGQVDRLTLR
;
A
#
# COMPACT_ATOMS: atom_id res chain seq x y z
N MET A 1 -0.33 -60.35 38.28
CA MET A 1 0.44 -61.19 39.22
C MET A 1 1.04 -62.39 38.49
N LYS A 2 2.36 -62.40 38.28
CA LYS A 2 3.22 -63.57 38.06
C LYS A 2 4.67 -63.06 38.00
N ARG A 3 5.49 -63.44 38.98
CA ARG A 3 6.94 -63.19 39.01
C ARG A 3 7.62 -64.31 38.24
N ILE A 4 8.59 -63.97 37.39
CA ILE A 4 9.71 -64.87 37.05
C ILE A 4 10.99 -64.04 37.09
N VAL A 5 11.95 -64.60 37.83
CA VAL A 5 13.31 -64.15 38.11
C VAL A 5 14.19 -64.58 36.94
N PHE A 6 15.14 -63.74 36.52
CA PHE A 6 16.40 -64.21 35.96
C PHE A 6 17.55 -63.46 36.62
N LEU A 7 18.35 -64.25 37.32
CA LEU A 7 19.68 -63.95 37.84
C LEU A 7 20.66 -64.11 36.66
N LEU A 8 21.64 -63.23 36.48
CA LEU A 8 22.96 -63.70 36.05
C LEU A 8 24.09 -62.73 36.45
N CYS A 9 25.09 -63.35 37.06
CA CYS A 9 26.36 -62.94 37.61
C CYS A 9 27.22 -61.92 36.82
N LEU A 10 27.80 -61.00 37.59
CA LEU A 10 29.25 -60.74 37.74
C LEU A 10 30.17 -61.16 36.59
N PHE A 11 30.90 -60.18 36.03
CA PHE A 11 32.36 -60.28 35.90
C PHE A 11 32.99 -58.89 36.03
N CYS A 12 33.65 -58.66 37.16
CA CYS A 12 34.63 -57.60 37.35
C CYS A 12 35.88 -57.97 36.55
N TRP A 13 36.28 -57.11 35.61
CA TRP A 13 37.64 -57.11 35.08
C TRP A 13 38.32 -55.83 35.57
N THR A 14 39.20 -55.99 36.55
CA THR A 14 40.23 -55.02 36.88
C THR A 14 41.39 -55.23 35.91
N LEU A 15 41.63 -54.25 35.03
CA LEU A 15 42.90 -54.15 34.30
C LEU A 15 43.78 -53.11 35.00
N PRO A 16 45.08 -53.38 35.16
CA PRO A 16 46.00 -52.49 35.86
C PRO A 16 46.26 -51.22 35.05
N LEU A 17 46.22 -50.07 35.72
CA LEU A 17 46.76 -48.80 35.22
C LEU A 17 48.26 -48.98 34.98
N ALA A 18 48.67 -48.98 33.72
CA ALA A 18 50.05 -48.68 33.35
C ALA A 18 50.19 -47.15 33.31
N TRP A 19 51.00 -46.61 34.21
CA TRP A 19 51.48 -45.23 34.14
C TRP A 19 52.49 -45.13 32.99
N ALA A 20 52.05 -44.56 31.87
CA ALA A 20 52.95 -43.95 30.90
C ALA A 20 52.93 -42.44 31.17
N GLN A 21 54.02 -41.93 31.71
CA GLN A 21 54.35 -40.51 31.65
C GLN A 21 54.69 -40.21 30.19
N ASP A 22 53.78 -39.55 29.48
CA ASP A 22 54.09 -38.94 28.19
C ASP A 22 53.99 -37.42 28.36
N GLU A 23 55.18 -36.80 28.39
CA GLU A 23 55.38 -35.36 28.35
C GLU A 23 55.05 -34.86 26.94
N ASN A 24 53.80 -34.45 26.70
CA ASN A 24 53.41 -33.38 25.77
C ASN A 24 51.88 -33.28 25.70
N LEU A 25 51.28 -32.67 26.71
CA LEU A 25 49.93 -32.13 26.60
C LEU A 25 50.02 -30.76 25.91
N PRO A 26 49.42 -30.53 24.73
CA PRO A 26 49.27 -29.18 24.22
C PRO A 26 48.41 -28.39 25.22
N ALA A 27 48.83 -27.16 25.53
CA ALA A 27 48.09 -26.27 26.40
C ALA A 27 46.62 -26.22 25.95
N ALA A 28 45.70 -26.43 26.89
CA ALA A 28 44.28 -26.27 26.64
C ALA A 28 44.05 -24.87 26.07
N GLN A 29 43.71 -24.78 24.78
CA GLN A 29 43.26 -23.53 24.19
C GLN A 29 41.97 -23.13 24.90
N GLU A 30 41.97 -21.95 25.51
CA GLU A 30 40.77 -21.34 26.06
C GLU A 30 39.66 -21.37 24.99
N PRO A 31 38.41 -21.69 25.36
CA PRO A 31 37.32 -21.71 24.40
C PRO A 31 37.20 -20.32 23.77
N GLN A 32 37.60 -20.23 22.50
CA GLN A 32 37.37 -19.03 21.70
C GLN A 32 35.86 -18.86 21.63
N THR A 33 35.36 -17.84 22.32
CA THR A 33 33.98 -17.42 22.17
C THR A 33 33.85 -16.97 20.73
N LEU A 34 33.14 -17.76 19.91
CA LEU A 34 32.73 -17.36 18.58
C LEU A 34 31.81 -16.15 18.77
N GLU A 35 32.38 -14.94 18.69
CA GLU A 35 31.61 -13.72 18.51
C GLU A 35 30.92 -13.84 17.15
N LEU A 36 29.66 -14.31 17.19
CA LEU A 36 28.77 -14.18 16.06
C LEU A 36 28.75 -12.70 15.68
N PRO A 37 28.85 -12.35 14.37
CA PRO A 37 28.76 -10.97 13.96
C PRO A 37 27.45 -10.40 14.49
N VAL A 38 27.55 -9.40 15.37
CA VAL A 38 26.40 -8.64 15.84
C VAL A 38 25.85 -7.93 14.62
N ALA A 39 24.85 -8.55 13.98
CA ALA A 39 24.07 -7.90 12.95
C ALA A 39 23.57 -6.59 13.55
N GLU A 40 23.93 -5.46 12.92
CA GLU A 40 23.43 -4.14 13.34
C GLU A 40 21.93 -4.24 13.52
N ALA A 41 21.47 -4.19 14.77
CA ALA A 41 20.06 -4.28 15.09
C ALA A 41 19.39 -3.04 14.51
N LYS A 42 18.74 -3.18 13.35
CA LYS A 42 17.87 -2.13 12.81
C LYS A 42 16.93 -1.70 13.92
N SER A 43 16.87 -0.38 14.17
CA SER A 43 15.98 0.19 15.19
C SER A 43 14.59 -0.45 15.05
N PRO A 44 13.99 -0.94 16.15
CA PRO A 44 12.67 -1.56 16.09
C PRO A 44 11.57 -0.52 15.82
N ILE A 45 11.91 0.77 15.80
CA ILE A 45 11.05 1.92 15.52
C ILE A 45 11.49 2.57 14.21
N LEU A 46 10.54 2.78 13.31
CA LEU A 46 10.71 3.59 12.11
C LEU A 46 10.11 4.96 12.37
N GLU A 47 10.97 5.97 12.47
CA GLU A 47 10.58 7.37 12.56
C GLU A 47 10.17 7.88 11.16
N LEU A 48 9.01 8.52 11.09
CA LEU A 48 8.49 9.17 9.89
C LEU A 48 8.47 10.68 10.11
N LYS A 49 8.21 11.44 9.04
CA LYS A 49 8.05 12.90 9.15
C LYS A 49 6.91 13.25 10.10
N GLU A 50 6.92 14.49 10.62
CA GLU A 50 5.82 15.05 11.41
C GLU A 50 5.49 14.27 12.71
N GLY A 51 6.48 13.56 13.28
CA GLY A 51 6.32 12.90 14.59
C GLY A 51 5.54 11.59 14.56
N TYR A 52 5.34 11.01 13.37
CA TYR A 52 4.76 9.68 13.21
C TYR A 52 5.82 8.59 13.40
N GLN A 53 5.42 7.46 13.98
CA GLN A 53 6.29 6.34 14.29
C GLN A 53 5.61 5.01 13.96
N ILE A 54 6.33 4.06 13.35
CA ILE A 54 5.86 2.68 13.17
C ILE A 54 6.64 1.77 14.11
N TYR A 55 5.93 1.01 14.93
CA TYR A 55 6.52 0.06 15.87
C TYR A 55 5.63 -1.17 16.09
N PRO A 56 6.22 -2.38 16.21
CA PRO A 56 7.57 -2.74 15.79
C PRO A 56 7.70 -2.74 14.26
N VAL A 57 8.87 -2.36 13.73
CA VAL A 57 9.15 -2.42 12.28
C VAL A 57 9.19 -3.88 11.80
N ASP A 58 8.88 -4.11 10.53
CA ASP A 58 9.00 -5.41 9.85
C ASP A 58 8.18 -6.56 10.48
N ARG A 59 7.09 -6.25 11.19
CA ARG A 59 6.18 -7.25 11.75
C ARG A 59 4.75 -7.05 11.29
N LEU A 60 4.05 -8.15 11.03
CA LEU A 60 2.60 -8.15 10.83
C LEU A 60 1.91 -7.75 12.14
N GLY A 61 0.87 -6.92 12.04
CA GLY A 61 0.19 -6.37 13.22
C GLY A 61 0.97 -5.27 13.93
N ASN A 62 1.96 -4.66 13.26
CA ASN A 62 2.58 -3.46 13.80
C ASN A 62 1.58 -2.29 13.85
N SER A 63 1.99 -1.25 14.56
CA SER A 63 1.13 -0.12 14.85
C SER A 63 1.78 1.18 14.41
N LEU A 64 0.95 2.11 13.98
CA LEU A 64 1.31 3.48 13.71
C LEU A 64 0.96 4.32 14.94
N TYR A 65 1.90 5.15 15.33
CA TYR A 65 1.82 6.05 16.46
C TYR A 65 2.04 7.49 16.00
N HIS A 66 1.45 8.42 16.72
CA HIS A 66 1.72 9.85 16.61
C HIS A 66 1.71 10.42 18.03
N ASN A 67 2.73 11.20 18.40
CA ASN A 67 2.87 11.74 19.77
C ASN A 67 2.74 10.67 20.89
N LYS A 68 3.29 9.47 20.65
CA LYS A 68 3.23 8.30 21.55
C LYS A 68 1.84 7.67 21.73
N GLU A 69 0.83 8.14 21.01
CA GLU A 69 -0.50 7.52 20.98
C GLU A 69 -0.65 6.63 19.76
N ARG A 70 -1.23 5.45 19.94
CA ARG A 70 -1.50 4.53 18.83
C ARG A 70 -2.70 5.01 18.04
N ILE A 71 -2.50 5.35 16.78
CA ILE A 71 -3.56 5.87 15.90
C ILE A 71 -4.11 4.80 14.95
N PHE A 72 -3.30 3.80 14.58
CA PHE A 72 -3.75 2.73 13.69
C PHE A 72 -3.01 1.42 13.93
N SER A 73 -3.74 0.32 13.83
CA SER A 73 -3.21 -1.04 13.92
C SER A 73 -4.19 -2.00 13.25
N ARG A 74 -3.67 -3.00 12.55
CA ARG A 74 -4.50 -4.02 11.90
C ARG A 74 -3.80 -5.37 11.93
N GLN A 75 -4.50 -6.38 12.43
CA GLN A 75 -3.96 -7.75 12.47
C GLN A 75 -3.66 -8.25 11.05
N GLY A 76 -2.52 -8.93 10.87
CA GLY A 76 -2.11 -9.49 9.59
C GLY A 76 -1.70 -8.43 8.55
N PHE A 77 -1.51 -7.17 8.95
CA PHE A 77 -1.05 -6.08 8.12
C PHE A 77 0.19 -5.44 8.74
N SER A 78 1.26 -5.29 7.95
CA SER A 78 2.47 -4.59 8.34
C SER A 78 2.50 -3.23 7.63
N ILE A 79 2.32 -2.17 8.42
CA ILE A 79 2.38 -0.79 8.01
C ILE A 79 3.82 -0.45 7.61
N ARG A 80 3.98 0.23 6.48
CA ARG A 80 5.28 0.56 5.88
C ARG A 80 5.48 2.05 5.63
N GLY A 81 4.41 2.80 5.46
CA GLY A 81 4.50 4.24 5.28
C GLY A 81 3.13 4.91 5.24
N ILE A 82 3.16 6.23 5.17
CA ILE A 82 1.99 7.09 5.31
C ILE A 82 2.06 8.29 4.36
N LEU A 83 0.91 8.91 4.13
CA LEU A 83 0.77 10.23 3.52
C LEU A 83 -0.29 11.03 4.30
N PRO A 84 0.13 12.02 5.11
CA PRO A 84 -0.81 12.94 5.76
C PRO A 84 -1.58 13.74 4.72
N ILE A 85 -2.90 13.82 4.89
CA ILE A 85 -3.79 14.63 4.07
C ILE A 85 -4.69 15.47 4.98
N LYS A 86 -5.31 16.51 4.44
CA LYS A 86 -6.15 17.42 5.24
C LYS A 86 -7.27 16.69 6.00
N GLN A 87 -7.78 15.59 5.45
CA GLN A 87 -8.93 14.85 5.99
C GLN A 87 -8.56 13.66 6.88
N GLY A 88 -7.27 13.40 7.09
CA GLY A 88 -6.81 12.23 7.84
C GLY A 88 -5.46 11.75 7.34
N LEU A 89 -5.30 10.43 7.29
CA LEU A 89 -4.01 9.82 6.96
C LEU A 89 -4.20 8.65 6.01
N MET A 90 -3.53 8.70 4.86
CA MET A 90 -3.37 7.52 4.02
C MET A 90 -2.25 6.67 4.59
N VAL A 91 -2.50 5.37 4.71
CA VAL A 91 -1.52 4.40 5.21
C VAL A 91 -1.32 3.34 4.15
N TRP A 92 -0.08 2.90 3.93
CA TRP A 92 0.17 1.72 3.12
C TRP A 92 0.98 0.69 3.87
N GLY A 93 0.80 -0.56 3.48
CA GLY A 93 1.48 -1.69 4.07
C GLY A 93 1.33 -2.95 3.24
N GLN A 94 1.74 -4.07 3.83
CA GLN A 94 1.67 -5.39 3.21
C GLN A 94 0.95 -6.35 4.15
N ASP A 95 0.17 -7.26 3.60
CA ASP A 95 -0.39 -8.37 4.38
C ASP A 95 0.55 -9.59 4.42
N ALA A 96 0.06 -10.69 4.99
CA ALA A 96 0.81 -11.94 5.11
C ALA A 96 1.14 -12.60 3.75
N GLU A 97 0.43 -12.24 2.67
CA GLU A 97 0.67 -12.71 1.31
C GLU A 97 1.59 -11.74 0.55
N GLU A 98 2.22 -10.80 1.25
CA GLU A 98 3.05 -9.70 0.71
C GLU A 98 2.29 -8.73 -0.20
N ALA A 99 0.96 -8.84 -0.28
CA ALA A 99 0.13 -7.99 -1.11
C ALA A 99 0.14 -6.56 -0.54
N LYS A 100 0.56 -5.61 -1.37
CA LYS A 100 0.59 -4.20 -1.00
C LYS A 100 -0.84 -3.64 -0.98
N LYS A 101 -1.23 -3.01 0.14
CA LYS A 101 -2.56 -2.43 0.32
C LYS A 101 -2.46 -1.04 0.94
N MET A 102 -3.42 -0.19 0.60
CA MET A 102 -3.64 1.09 1.26
C MET A 102 -4.88 1.06 2.13
N ASP A 103 -4.86 1.85 3.20
CA ASP A 103 -5.96 2.09 4.13
C ASP A 103 -6.06 3.60 4.41
N PHE A 104 -7.21 4.02 4.93
CA PHE A 104 -7.46 5.41 5.31
C PHE A 104 -7.83 5.50 6.79
N VAL A 105 -7.11 6.34 7.52
CA VAL A 105 -7.39 6.66 8.92
C VAL A 105 -8.03 8.04 8.94
N GLU A 106 -9.30 8.07 9.27
CA GLU A 106 -10.10 9.30 9.34
C GLU A 106 -9.61 10.22 10.46
N ALA A 107 -9.60 11.53 10.19
CA ALA A 107 -9.51 12.53 11.25
C ALA A 107 -10.87 12.72 11.94
N GLU A 108 -10.88 13.27 13.15
CA GLU A 108 -12.12 13.51 13.90
C GLU A 108 -13.13 14.34 13.09
N GLY A 109 -14.37 13.85 13.00
CA GLY A 109 -15.44 14.49 12.24
C GLY A 109 -15.32 14.40 10.72
N GLN A 110 -14.33 13.66 10.20
CA GLN A 110 -14.25 13.26 8.80
C GLN A 110 -14.78 11.84 8.65
N ASP A 111 -15.52 11.60 7.57
CA ASP A 111 -15.98 10.26 7.18
C ASP A 111 -15.51 10.02 5.73
N GLY A 112 -14.93 8.86 5.45
CA GLY A 112 -14.44 8.54 4.11
C GLY A 112 -14.29 7.05 3.83
N THR A 113 -14.70 6.64 2.64
CA THR A 113 -14.54 5.27 2.16
C THR A 113 -13.37 5.21 1.18
N LEU A 114 -12.37 4.39 1.50
CA LEU A 114 -11.31 4.03 0.56
C LEU A 114 -11.69 2.76 -0.19
N THR A 115 -11.72 2.83 -1.52
CA THR A 115 -12.01 1.69 -2.40
C THR A 115 -10.78 1.40 -3.25
N ALA A 116 -10.31 0.15 -3.22
CA ALA A 116 -9.28 -0.31 -4.15
C ALA A 116 -9.83 -0.34 -5.58
N LEU A 117 -9.05 0.15 -6.53
CA LEU A 117 -9.34 0.12 -7.95
C LEU A 117 -8.30 -0.74 -8.68
N GLU A 118 -8.56 -1.02 -9.95
CA GLU A 118 -7.58 -1.70 -10.79
C GLU A 118 -6.30 -0.87 -10.98
N GLY A 119 -5.22 -1.53 -11.40
CA GLY A 119 -3.93 -0.87 -11.63
C GLY A 119 -3.19 -0.41 -10.36
N GLY A 120 -3.62 -0.87 -9.17
CA GLY A 120 -3.00 -0.43 -7.91
C GLY A 120 -3.38 1.00 -7.51
N CYS A 121 -4.49 1.50 -8.06
CA CYS A 121 -5.07 2.78 -7.70
C CYS A 121 -6.11 2.63 -6.58
N TYR A 122 -6.43 3.74 -5.92
CA TYR A 122 -7.42 3.80 -4.87
C TYR A 122 -8.28 5.04 -5.03
N LYS A 123 -9.58 4.91 -4.74
CA LYS A 123 -10.53 6.02 -4.69
C LYS A 123 -10.93 6.28 -3.25
N LEU A 124 -10.65 7.48 -2.76
CA LEU A 124 -11.15 7.96 -1.48
C LEU A 124 -12.38 8.83 -1.73
N GLN A 125 -13.52 8.41 -1.21
CA GLN A 125 -14.76 9.17 -1.23
C GLN A 125 -15.03 9.73 0.16
N LEU A 126 -14.95 11.04 0.30
CA LEU A 126 -15.17 11.75 1.55
C LEU A 126 -16.60 12.32 1.61
N LYS A 127 -17.07 12.57 2.82
CA LYS A 127 -18.31 13.32 3.07
C LYS A 127 -18.34 14.64 2.28
N GLY A 128 -19.52 15.00 1.77
CA GLY A 128 -19.70 16.21 0.95
C GLY A 128 -19.37 16.03 -0.53
N GLY A 129 -19.20 14.79 -1.01
CA GLY A 129 -19.00 14.49 -2.43
C GLY A 129 -17.58 14.73 -2.94
N ILE A 130 -16.62 14.91 -2.03
CA ILE A 130 -15.21 15.07 -2.39
C ILE A 130 -14.65 13.69 -2.75
N THR A 131 -14.14 13.54 -3.97
CA THR A 131 -13.48 12.31 -4.40
C THR A 131 -12.02 12.58 -4.74
N ARG A 132 -11.12 11.73 -4.24
CA ARG A 132 -9.67 11.77 -4.51
C ARG A 132 -9.20 10.43 -5.06
N LEU A 133 -8.18 10.47 -5.91
CA LEU A 133 -7.57 9.28 -6.49
C LEU A 133 -6.11 9.21 -6.08
N TYR A 134 -5.70 8.05 -5.62
CA TYR A 134 -4.33 7.78 -5.18
C TYR A 134 -3.76 6.59 -5.93
N GLN A 135 -2.44 6.53 -6.00
CA GLN A 135 -1.69 5.37 -6.47
C GLN A 135 -0.59 5.02 -5.48
N LEU A 136 -0.38 3.72 -5.24
CA LEU A 136 0.81 3.24 -4.57
C LEU A 136 1.90 2.92 -5.61
N LEU A 137 3.03 3.62 -5.51
CA LEU A 137 4.17 3.43 -6.42
C LEU A 137 5.01 2.21 -6.01
N PRO A 138 5.77 1.60 -6.95
CA PRO A 138 6.60 0.43 -6.67
C PRO A 138 7.58 0.61 -5.51
N ASN A 139 8.10 1.84 -5.34
CA ASN A 139 9.01 2.25 -4.27
C ASN A 139 8.33 2.43 -2.90
N GLY A 140 7.01 2.25 -2.79
CA GLY A 140 6.27 2.45 -1.55
C GLY A 140 5.88 3.91 -1.27
N VAL A 141 5.92 4.78 -2.27
CA VAL A 141 5.40 6.16 -2.15
C VAL A 141 3.91 6.16 -2.52
N ILE A 142 3.09 6.81 -1.69
CA ILE A 142 1.69 7.10 -2.02
C ILE A 142 1.66 8.40 -2.82
N SER A 143 1.10 8.37 -4.03
CA SER A 143 0.92 9.52 -4.90
C SER A 143 -0.55 9.95 -4.91
N ASP A 144 -0.83 11.21 -4.59
CA ASP A 144 -2.13 11.85 -4.88
C ASP A 144 -2.13 12.24 -6.36
N LEU A 145 -3.05 11.68 -7.14
CA LEU A 145 -3.09 11.90 -8.59
C LEU A 145 -3.60 13.30 -8.95
N LEU A 146 -4.25 14.01 -8.02
CA LEU A 146 -4.68 15.38 -8.26
C LEU A 146 -4.83 16.16 -6.95
N PRO A 147 -3.72 16.60 -6.32
CA PRO A 147 -3.74 17.16 -4.97
C PRO A 147 -4.55 18.45 -4.86
N THR A 148 -4.59 19.25 -5.93
CA THR A 148 -5.25 20.56 -5.93
C THR A 148 -6.71 20.53 -6.38
N SER A 149 -7.28 19.37 -6.76
CA SER A 149 -8.63 19.33 -7.32
C SER A 149 -9.38 18.04 -7.00
N ASN A 150 -10.69 18.16 -6.81
CA ASN A 150 -11.55 16.99 -6.59
C ASN A 150 -11.71 16.24 -7.90
N THR A 151 -11.42 14.95 -7.89
CA THR A 151 -11.62 14.07 -9.04
C THR A 151 -13.12 13.78 -9.22
N ALA A 152 -13.53 13.48 -10.45
CA ALA A 152 -14.91 13.13 -10.78
C ALA A 152 -15.26 11.68 -10.39
N GLY A 153 -14.32 10.91 -9.85
CA GLY A 153 -14.54 9.54 -9.37
C GLY A 153 -14.53 8.45 -10.45
N ASN A 154 -14.49 8.84 -11.73
CA ASN A 154 -14.30 7.95 -12.87
C ASN A 154 -12.79 7.73 -13.13
N LEU A 155 -12.36 6.48 -13.00
CA LEU A 155 -11.01 6.02 -13.32
C LEU A 155 -11.14 4.75 -14.16
N VAL A 156 -10.43 4.69 -15.28
CA VAL A 156 -10.39 3.51 -16.15
C VAL A 156 -8.96 3.05 -16.39
N TYR A 157 -8.74 1.75 -16.21
CA TYR A 157 -7.45 1.10 -16.40
C TYR A 157 -7.41 0.34 -17.73
N ASN A 158 -6.29 0.40 -18.45
CA ASN A 158 -6.15 -0.26 -19.75
C ASN A 158 -5.80 -1.76 -19.66
N GLY A 159 -5.73 -2.32 -18.44
CA GLY A 159 -5.31 -3.71 -18.22
C GLY A 159 -3.80 -3.94 -18.22
N LYS A 160 -2.98 -2.89 -18.41
CA LYS A 160 -1.52 -3.01 -18.60
C LYS A 160 -0.70 -2.04 -17.74
N ASP A 161 -0.77 -0.75 -18.05
CA ASP A 161 0.12 0.27 -17.48
C ASP A 161 -0.40 1.71 -17.57
N LEU A 162 -1.59 1.94 -18.12
CA LEU A 162 -2.18 3.28 -18.24
C LEU A 162 -3.50 3.36 -17.51
N VAL A 163 -3.67 4.48 -16.82
CA VAL A 163 -4.90 4.86 -16.14
C VAL A 163 -5.32 6.22 -16.66
N ALA A 164 -6.61 6.38 -16.94
CA ALA A 164 -7.21 7.66 -17.30
C ALA A 164 -8.35 8.00 -16.33
N PHE A 165 -8.48 9.28 -16.00
CA PHE A 165 -9.49 9.77 -15.08
C PHE A 165 -9.80 11.24 -15.37
N SER A 166 -10.90 11.76 -14.82
CA SER A 166 -11.29 13.15 -15.02
C SER A 166 -11.53 13.90 -13.71
N HIS A 167 -11.55 15.22 -13.78
CA HIS A 167 -12.07 16.08 -12.72
C HIS A 167 -13.03 17.12 -13.29
N ILE A 168 -13.99 17.54 -12.48
CA ILE A 168 -14.93 18.61 -12.81
C ILE A 168 -14.22 19.95 -12.64
N THR A 169 -14.14 20.74 -13.71
CA THR A 169 -13.59 22.12 -13.68
C THR A 169 -14.67 23.19 -13.51
N GLY A 170 -15.94 22.82 -13.67
CA GLY A 170 -17.06 23.76 -13.55
C GLY A 170 -18.34 23.16 -14.12
N GLY A 171 -19.33 24.02 -14.34
CA GLY A 171 -20.55 23.65 -15.02
C GLY A 171 -21.49 24.83 -15.19
N GLN A 172 -22.58 24.61 -15.92
CA GLN A 172 -23.58 25.62 -16.22
C GLN A 172 -24.97 25.00 -16.28
N GLN A 173 -25.99 25.79 -15.93
CA GLN A 173 -27.37 25.40 -16.20
C GLN A 173 -27.69 25.68 -17.67
N ILE A 174 -28.31 24.72 -18.33
CA ILE A 174 -28.80 24.84 -19.70
C ILE A 174 -30.28 24.46 -19.77
N GLN A 175 -31.00 25.01 -20.74
CA GLN A 175 -32.36 24.59 -21.04
C GLN A 175 -32.35 23.55 -22.14
N SER A 176 -32.94 22.37 -21.90
CA SER A 176 -33.11 21.35 -22.92
C SER A 176 -34.15 21.77 -23.96
N PRO A 177 -34.15 21.18 -25.17
CA PRO A 177 -35.20 21.40 -26.16
C PRO A 177 -36.61 21.07 -25.64
N GLU A 178 -36.74 20.14 -24.69
CA GLU A 178 -38.01 19.81 -24.04
C GLU A 178 -38.37 20.77 -22.89
N GLY A 179 -37.63 21.86 -22.71
CA GLY A 179 -37.89 22.87 -21.70
C GLY A 179 -37.50 22.45 -20.27
N LYS A 180 -36.65 21.45 -20.09
CA LYS A 180 -36.12 21.06 -18.76
C LYS A 180 -34.81 21.79 -18.48
N THR A 181 -34.63 22.27 -17.26
CA THR A 181 -33.33 22.80 -16.81
C THR A 181 -32.41 21.64 -16.43
N LEU A 182 -31.25 21.56 -17.09
CA LEU A 182 -30.22 20.55 -16.86
C LEU A 182 -28.93 21.23 -16.40
N TYR A 183 -28.15 20.57 -15.54
CA TYR A 183 -26.81 21.03 -15.20
C TYR A 183 -25.78 20.29 -16.06
N GLN A 184 -25.03 21.03 -16.86
CA GLN A 184 -23.96 20.52 -17.70
C GLN A 184 -22.61 20.76 -17.00
N TYR A 185 -21.94 19.69 -16.62
CA TYR A 185 -20.59 19.73 -16.05
C TYR A 185 -19.55 19.90 -17.16
N SER A 186 -18.43 20.53 -16.82
CA SER A 186 -17.22 20.62 -17.63
C SER A 186 -16.09 19.84 -16.98
N PHE A 187 -15.31 19.11 -17.78
CA PHE A 187 -14.28 18.18 -17.33
C PHE A 187 -12.94 18.43 -18.01
N LYS A 188 -11.85 18.24 -17.25
CA LYS A 188 -10.51 18.00 -17.79
C LYS A 188 -10.13 16.54 -17.59
N LEU A 189 -9.55 15.96 -18.64
CA LEU A 189 -9.11 14.57 -18.66
C LEU A 189 -7.61 14.49 -18.35
N HIS A 190 -7.23 13.46 -17.62
CA HIS A 190 -5.87 13.18 -17.19
C HIS A 190 -5.55 11.72 -17.48
N TRP A 191 -4.27 11.44 -17.67
CA TRP A 191 -3.77 10.07 -17.66
C TRP A 191 -2.44 9.99 -16.94
N VAL A 192 -2.14 8.79 -16.44
CA VAL A 192 -0.89 8.48 -15.75
C VAL A 192 -0.39 7.11 -16.21
N LYS A 193 0.93 6.96 -16.28
CA LYS A 193 1.58 5.66 -16.45
C LYS A 193 1.83 5.05 -15.08
N LEU A 194 1.39 3.82 -14.87
CA LEU A 194 1.53 3.15 -13.58
C LEU A 194 3.01 3.07 -13.16
N GLY A 195 3.26 3.37 -11.88
CA GLY A 195 4.59 3.44 -11.31
C GLY A 195 5.37 4.71 -11.64
N LYS A 196 4.72 5.72 -12.24
CA LYS A 196 5.24 7.08 -12.41
C LYS A 196 4.40 8.07 -11.61
N GLU A 197 5.04 9.16 -11.17
CA GLU A 197 4.38 10.26 -10.46
C GLU A 197 3.70 11.24 -11.43
N ASP A 198 4.12 11.26 -12.70
CA ASP A 198 3.69 12.26 -13.66
C ASP A 198 2.25 12.05 -14.13
N VAL A 199 1.38 13.00 -13.76
CA VAL A 199 0.00 13.08 -14.24
C VAL A 199 -0.05 14.03 -15.43
N VAL A 200 -0.51 13.52 -16.58
CA VAL A 200 -0.58 14.26 -17.84
C VAL A 200 -2.01 14.74 -18.06
N GLN A 201 -2.21 16.05 -18.02
CA GLN A 201 -3.47 16.68 -18.40
C GLN A 201 -3.62 16.76 -19.92
N LEU A 202 -4.78 16.35 -20.44
CA LEU A 202 -5.12 16.52 -21.84
C LEU A 202 -5.72 17.92 -22.10
N PRO A 203 -5.44 18.52 -23.28
CA PRO A 203 -5.76 19.92 -23.52
C PRO A 203 -7.27 20.18 -23.66
N LYS A 204 -8.02 19.24 -24.26
CA LYS A 204 -9.45 19.40 -24.56
C LYS A 204 -10.28 19.38 -23.27
N THR A 205 -11.30 20.25 -23.23
CA THR A 205 -12.35 20.20 -22.21
C THR A 205 -13.53 19.40 -22.76
N TYR A 206 -14.10 18.56 -21.90
CA TYR A 206 -15.28 17.75 -22.21
C TYR A 206 -16.47 18.25 -21.38
N THR A 207 -17.68 17.93 -21.80
CA THR A 207 -18.90 18.22 -21.05
C THR A 207 -19.70 16.95 -20.79
N GLY A 208 -20.58 16.99 -19.80
CA GLY A 208 -21.43 15.85 -19.44
C GLY A 208 -22.58 16.26 -18.53
N TYR A 209 -23.62 15.45 -18.48
CA TYR A 209 -24.79 15.67 -17.60
C TYR A 209 -24.75 14.80 -16.33
N SER A 210 -23.73 13.94 -16.22
CA SER A 210 -23.39 13.20 -15.01
C SER A 210 -22.18 13.84 -14.35
N THR A 211 -21.99 13.61 -13.05
CA THR A 211 -20.76 13.96 -12.33
C THR A 211 -19.55 13.13 -12.76
N GLU A 212 -19.78 12.06 -13.54
CA GLU A 212 -18.76 11.19 -14.13
C GLU A 212 -18.79 11.30 -15.65
N LEU A 213 -17.60 11.49 -16.25
CA LEU A 213 -17.44 11.43 -17.70
C LEU A 213 -17.35 9.97 -18.16
N ASN A 214 -18.00 9.63 -19.27
CA ASN A 214 -17.96 8.27 -19.80
C ASN A 214 -16.63 8.04 -20.55
N LEU A 215 -15.79 7.19 -19.97
CA LEU A 215 -14.45 6.83 -20.44
C LEU A 215 -14.37 5.33 -20.63
N HIS A 216 -13.70 4.88 -21.69
CA HIS A 216 -13.32 3.49 -21.85
C HIS A 216 -12.14 3.31 -22.79
N TRP A 217 -11.31 2.31 -22.50
CA TRP A 217 -10.21 1.93 -23.38
C TRP A 217 -10.74 1.10 -24.54
N ILE A 218 -10.34 1.45 -25.76
CA ILE A 218 -10.67 0.67 -26.98
C ILE A 218 -9.46 -0.06 -27.55
N LYS A 219 -8.25 0.36 -27.19
CA LYS A 219 -6.97 -0.31 -27.43
C LYS A 219 -6.02 0.03 -26.28
N GLU A 220 -4.87 -0.65 -26.20
CA GLU A 220 -3.88 -0.45 -25.14
C GLU A 220 -3.53 1.03 -24.87
N ASN A 221 -3.45 1.85 -25.92
CA ASN A 221 -3.10 3.27 -25.83
C ASN A 221 -4.17 4.20 -26.42
N GLN A 222 -5.39 3.70 -26.64
CA GLN A 222 -6.47 4.47 -27.24
C GLN A 222 -7.66 4.55 -26.29
N LEU A 223 -7.91 5.76 -25.81
CA LEU A 223 -9.00 6.08 -24.90
C LEU A 223 -10.17 6.67 -25.70
N GLN A 224 -11.36 6.14 -25.49
CA GLN A 224 -12.59 6.72 -25.99
C GLN A 224 -13.25 7.56 -24.89
N VAL A 225 -13.75 8.73 -25.27
CA VAL A 225 -14.50 9.65 -24.41
C VAL A 225 -15.83 9.93 -25.06
N THR A 226 -16.93 9.77 -24.32
CA THR A 226 -18.27 10.14 -24.80
C THR A 226 -18.71 11.42 -24.11
N ASN A 227 -18.89 12.46 -24.91
CA ASN A 227 -19.28 13.79 -24.46
C ASN A 227 -20.78 13.86 -24.13
N GLY A 228 -21.23 14.91 -23.44
CA GLY A 228 -22.62 15.05 -23.00
C GLY A 228 -23.64 15.08 -24.14
N ASP A 229 -23.23 15.52 -25.33
CA ASP A 229 -24.02 15.52 -26.57
C ASP A 229 -24.00 14.17 -27.32
N GLY A 230 -23.32 13.16 -26.76
CA GLY A 230 -23.13 11.85 -27.39
C GLY A 230 -21.99 11.80 -28.40
N GLN A 231 -21.28 12.92 -28.66
CA GLN A 231 -20.11 12.91 -29.53
C GLN A 231 -19.01 12.03 -28.92
N VAL A 232 -18.42 11.18 -29.76
CA VAL A 232 -17.35 10.27 -29.37
C VAL A 232 -16.02 10.79 -29.87
N ASP A 233 -15.09 11.03 -28.94
CA ASP A 233 -13.70 11.31 -29.22
C ASP A 233 -12.83 10.07 -28.98
N ARG A 234 -11.78 9.91 -29.77
CA ARG A 234 -10.78 8.86 -29.60
C ARG A 234 -9.39 9.48 -29.51
N LEU A 235 -8.75 9.29 -28.36
CA LEU A 235 -7.48 9.89 -28.02
C LEU A 235 -6.40 8.81 -28.03
N THR A 236 -5.32 9.04 -28.78
CA THR A 236 -4.12 8.20 -28.72
C THR A 236 -3.16 8.80 -27.72
N LEU A 237 -2.88 8.05 -26.65
CA LEU A 237 -1.95 8.43 -25.60
C LEU A 237 -0.58 7.84 -25.95
N ARG A 238 0.49 8.58 -25.66
CA ARG A 238 1.87 8.22 -26.00
C ARG A 238 2.72 8.21 -24.74
#